data_AF-A0A7S7TAE3-F1
#
_entry.id   AF-A0A7S7TAE3-F1
#
_cell.length_a   1.000
_cell.length_b   1.000
_cell.length_c   1.000
_cell.angle_alpha   90.00
_cell.angle_beta   90.00
_cell.angle_gamma   90.00
#
_symmetry.space_group_name_H-M   'P 1'
#
loop_
_entity.id
_entity.type
_entity.pdbx_description
1 polymer ?
#
loop_
_entity_poly.entity_id
_entity_poly.type
_entity_poly.pdbx_seq_one_letter_code
_entity_poly.pdbx_strand_id
1 'polypeptide(L)'
;MRNILRSRRGSVAFATVIALVPAIGFVALGGEAGSWYVTKQRAQSAADAAAYSGALRLACDTAPQPGVSCNNTQAYDYRGRQAAAQNAFCNSGDTSYSGSKCSSSLGSGVSQSVQVASLTSWNGTPGTYVQATVGQQQPAYIAKALGLSTINLNATAVARIDNLAKPPCVLALKDSVTFQGSPTVSSSTCGISSDSSASNAIGFVGNNGIQVSAPSYTVGGCSQTGGSQCTGVLTYQQPIPDPLSAVGAAMAKLKLSDFPGGTAGQCASLQSYEAGSCCNVPTGNFDLSGTLNGTYYFCSGNIRIRSSSTTVTSGALGTTLIFLMSATLTVSGGPLIQITAVKNPAGPLALSSVSSKMIDLLIYDGEATGGVSLSGSSSSYFNGTVYIPNSPVTYGGNSLSTAPSPGCYQVIAYAVKFQGDTKLDNSKCKSDGAATPTVQTVRLMQQWQ
;
A
#
# COMPACT_ATOMS: atom_id res chain seq x y z
N MET A 1 66.78 -24.18 54.88
CA MET A 1 66.71 -23.56 53.55
C MET A 1 67.37 -24.37 52.41
N ARG A 2 67.58 -25.69 52.54
CA ARG A 2 68.17 -26.53 51.46
C ARG A 2 67.15 -27.18 50.50
N ASN A 3 65.85 -27.08 50.79
CA ASN A 3 64.78 -27.73 50.00
C ASN A 3 64.07 -26.81 48.98
N ILE A 4 64.42 -25.52 48.90
CA ILE A 4 63.83 -24.58 47.93
C ILE A 4 64.44 -24.79 46.53
N LEU A 5 65.74 -25.11 46.45
CA LEU A 5 66.48 -25.30 45.19
C LEU A 5 66.15 -26.60 44.44
N ARG A 6 65.40 -27.54 45.05
CA ARG A 6 64.92 -28.79 44.42
C ARG A 6 63.42 -28.79 44.13
N SER A 7 62.71 -27.70 44.42
CA SER A 7 61.25 -27.65 44.23
C SER A 7 60.89 -27.39 42.77
N ARG A 8 60.65 -28.47 41.99
CA ARG A 8 60.11 -28.39 40.62
C ARG A 8 58.69 -27.77 40.55
N ARG A 9 58.02 -27.60 41.68
CA ARG A 9 56.68 -26.98 41.77
C ARG A 9 56.67 -25.47 41.54
N GLY A 10 57.80 -24.77 41.73
CA GLY A 10 57.90 -23.32 41.50
C GLY A 10 58.07 -22.92 40.02
N SER A 11 58.72 -23.77 39.21
CA SER A 11 58.95 -23.51 37.78
C SER A 11 57.64 -23.47 36.98
N VAL A 12 56.67 -24.31 37.35
CA VAL A 12 55.33 -24.32 36.73
C VAL A 12 54.61 -22.99 36.94
N ALA A 13 54.74 -22.36 38.12
CA ALA A 13 54.10 -21.06 38.36
C ALA A 13 54.63 -19.96 37.43
N PHE A 14 55.94 -19.91 37.19
CA PHE A 14 56.54 -18.96 36.25
C PHE A 14 56.10 -19.22 34.80
N ALA A 15 56.16 -20.49 34.36
CA ALA A 15 55.70 -20.86 33.03
C ALA A 15 54.22 -20.55 32.82
N THR A 16 53.37 -20.81 33.83
CA THR A 16 51.94 -20.49 33.78
C THR A 16 51.71 -18.99 33.70
N VAL A 17 52.39 -18.16 34.49
CA VAL A 17 52.23 -16.70 34.43
C VAL A 17 52.66 -16.16 33.07
N ILE A 18 53.79 -16.63 32.52
CA ILE A 18 54.27 -16.23 31.20
C ILE A 18 53.28 -16.64 30.10
N ALA A 19 52.64 -17.80 30.21
CA ALA A 19 51.63 -18.26 29.25
C ALA A 19 50.27 -17.56 29.42
N LEU A 20 49.93 -17.13 30.64
CA LEU A 20 48.64 -16.48 30.94
C LEU A 20 48.57 -15.07 30.32
N VAL A 21 49.67 -14.33 30.29
CA VAL A 21 49.72 -12.97 29.72
C VAL A 21 49.27 -12.92 28.27
N PRO A 22 49.84 -13.70 27.31
CA PRO A 22 49.36 -13.71 25.94
C PRO A 22 47.95 -14.28 25.85
N ALA A 23 47.58 -15.28 26.67
CA ALA A 23 46.23 -15.84 26.67
C ALA A 23 45.16 -14.78 27.03
N ILE A 24 45.38 -13.98 28.08
CA ILE A 24 44.51 -12.86 28.44
C ILE A 24 44.50 -11.80 27.34
N GLY A 25 45.66 -11.50 26.74
CA GLY A 25 45.77 -10.58 25.61
C GLY A 25 44.89 -10.98 24.42
N PHE A 26 44.90 -12.26 24.05
CA PHE A 26 44.04 -12.79 22.98
C PHE A 26 42.56 -12.78 23.35
N VAL A 27 42.20 -13.08 24.60
CA VAL A 27 40.80 -12.97 25.06
C VAL A 27 40.31 -11.53 24.99
N ALA A 28 41.13 -10.57 25.42
CA ALA A 28 40.79 -9.15 25.37
C ALA A 28 40.66 -8.63 23.92
N LEU A 29 41.57 -9.05 23.03
CA LEU A 29 41.50 -8.73 21.60
C LEU A 29 40.26 -9.37 20.95
N GLY A 30 39.88 -10.58 21.35
CA GLY A 30 38.63 -11.21 20.93
C GLY A 30 37.40 -10.43 21.38
N GLY A 31 37.38 -9.92 22.62
CA GLY A 31 36.32 -9.05 23.12
C GLY A 31 36.21 -7.73 22.34
N GLU A 32 37.35 -7.12 22.03
CA GLU A 32 37.41 -5.89 21.21
C GLU A 32 36.89 -6.13 19.78
N ALA A 33 37.34 -7.21 19.13
CA ALA A 33 36.83 -7.62 17.82
C ALA A 33 35.32 -7.93 17.85
N GLY A 34 34.84 -8.56 18.93
CA GLY A 34 33.41 -8.81 19.14
C GLY A 34 32.60 -7.51 19.24
N SER A 35 33.12 -6.49 19.92
CA SER A 35 32.49 -5.15 19.98
C SER A 35 32.40 -4.50 18.59
N TRP A 36 33.46 -4.60 17.78
CA TRP A 36 33.45 -4.11 16.40
C TRP A 36 32.44 -4.85 15.53
N TYR A 37 32.32 -6.17 15.69
CA TYR A 37 31.35 -6.98 14.96
C TYR A 37 29.90 -6.56 15.27
N VAL A 38 29.57 -6.37 16.55
CA VAL A 38 28.24 -5.89 16.97
C VAL A 38 27.97 -4.48 16.42
N THR A 39 28.97 -3.59 16.46
CA THR A 39 28.85 -2.23 15.92
C THR A 39 28.61 -2.26 14.41
N LYS A 40 29.31 -3.13 13.69
CA LYS A 40 29.12 -3.33 12.24
C LYS A 40 27.72 -3.85 11.91
N GLN A 41 27.19 -4.80 12.68
CA GLN A 41 25.83 -5.31 12.50
C GLN A 41 24.78 -4.21 12.72
N ARG A 42 24.95 -3.37 13.75
CA ARG A 42 24.07 -2.22 14.00
C ARG A 42 24.14 -1.18 12.89
N ALA A 43 25.36 -0.89 12.39
CA ALA A 43 25.54 0.01 11.25
C ALA A 43 24.83 -0.53 10.00
N GLN A 44 24.82 -1.85 9.81
CA GLN A 44 24.12 -2.48 8.69
C GLN A 44 22.60 -2.34 8.81
N SER A 45 22.03 -2.60 9.98
CA SER A 45 20.59 -2.36 10.22
C SER A 45 20.20 -0.88 10.01
N ALA A 46 21.07 0.05 10.41
CA ALA A 46 20.86 1.47 10.17
C ALA A 46 20.93 1.83 8.68
N ALA A 47 21.90 1.25 7.94
CA ALA A 47 22.02 1.46 6.50
C ALA A 47 20.80 0.92 5.75
N ASP A 48 20.30 -0.27 6.11
CA ASP A 48 19.10 -0.86 5.51
C ASP A 48 17.86 0.01 5.73
N ALA A 49 17.65 0.45 6.98
CA ALA A 49 16.54 1.35 7.31
C ALA A 49 16.63 2.68 6.54
N ALA A 50 17.85 3.25 6.43
CA ALA A 50 18.10 4.50 5.72
C ALA A 50 17.88 4.37 4.20
N ALA A 51 18.40 3.31 3.58
CA ALA A 51 18.22 3.05 2.16
C ALA A 51 16.74 2.80 1.83
N TYR A 52 16.05 1.98 2.64
CA TYR A 52 14.65 1.65 2.42
C TYR A 52 13.73 2.85 2.58
N SER A 53 13.87 3.62 3.66
CA SER A 53 13.05 4.81 3.92
C SER A 53 13.31 5.94 2.90
N GLY A 54 14.58 6.15 2.51
CA GLY A 54 14.92 7.07 1.44
C GLY A 54 14.32 6.66 0.10
N ALA A 55 14.38 5.36 -0.24
CA ALA A 55 13.75 4.85 -1.46
C ALA A 55 12.23 4.96 -1.43
N LEU A 56 11.56 4.71 -0.29
CA LEU A 56 10.11 4.94 -0.18
C LEU A 56 9.76 6.40 -0.43
N ARG A 57 10.57 7.34 0.10
CA ARG A 57 10.35 8.77 -0.13
C ARG A 57 10.55 9.15 -1.59
N LEU A 58 11.64 8.68 -2.20
CA LEU A 58 11.96 8.95 -3.61
C LEU A 58 10.95 8.29 -4.55
N ALA A 59 10.41 7.12 -4.20
CA ALA A 59 9.33 6.48 -4.95
C ALA A 59 8.08 7.37 -4.94
N CYS A 60 7.68 7.84 -3.76
CA CYS A 60 6.58 8.78 -3.63
C CYS A 60 6.79 10.07 -4.44
N ASP A 61 8.01 10.62 -4.47
CA ASP A 61 8.34 11.83 -5.27
C ASP A 61 8.35 11.60 -6.78
N THR A 62 8.82 10.44 -7.24
CA THR A 62 8.98 10.12 -8.68
C THR A 62 7.71 9.55 -9.31
N ALA A 63 6.75 9.14 -8.50
CA ALA A 63 5.39 8.84 -8.91
C ALA A 63 4.42 9.83 -8.25
N PRO A 64 4.42 11.13 -8.61
CA PRO A 64 3.49 12.10 -8.03
C PRO A 64 2.05 11.65 -8.32
N GLN A 65 1.27 11.43 -7.27
CA GLN A 65 -0.10 10.96 -7.41
C GLN A 65 -1.12 12.03 -7.00
N PRO A 66 -2.29 12.08 -7.66
CA PRO A 66 -3.41 12.89 -7.19
C PRO A 66 -3.86 12.46 -5.78
N GLY A 67 -4.01 13.39 -4.84
CA GLY A 67 -4.58 13.11 -3.51
C GLY A 67 -3.63 12.55 -2.45
N VAL A 68 -2.42 12.14 -2.82
CA VAL A 68 -1.32 11.92 -1.87
C VAL A 68 -0.29 12.99 -2.12
N SER A 69 -0.38 14.07 -1.34
CA SER A 69 0.85 14.80 -1.03
C SER A 69 1.67 13.82 -0.20
N CYS A 70 2.83 13.40 -0.70
CA CYS A 70 3.87 12.90 0.18
C CYS A 70 4.11 14.04 1.18
N ASN A 71 3.47 13.99 2.35
CA ASN A 71 3.46 15.11 3.26
C ASN A 71 4.87 15.30 3.79
N ASN A 72 5.64 16.18 3.15
CA ASN A 72 6.67 16.99 3.79
C ASN A 72 7.53 17.77 2.79
N THR A 73 8.04 18.90 3.30
CA THR A 73 9.17 19.70 2.83
C THR A 73 10.52 18.96 2.76
N GLN A 74 10.59 17.66 3.09
CA GLN A 74 11.85 16.96 3.32
C GLN A 74 12.15 15.92 2.23
N ALA A 75 13.34 16.02 1.64
CA ALA A 75 13.77 15.13 0.57
C ALA A 75 14.10 13.70 1.07
N TYR A 76 14.35 12.79 0.12
CA TYR A 76 14.67 11.39 0.38
C TYR A 76 15.88 11.19 1.30
N ASP A 77 16.88 12.06 1.22
CA ASP A 77 18.09 12.01 2.04
C ASP A 77 17.79 12.33 3.51
N TYR A 78 16.92 13.31 3.78
CA TYR A 78 16.44 13.61 5.13
C TYR A 78 15.71 12.41 5.75
N ARG A 79 14.81 11.76 4.99
CA ARG A 79 14.06 10.59 5.49
C ARG A 79 14.97 9.38 5.71
N GLY A 80 15.95 9.17 4.84
CA GLY A 80 16.98 8.18 5.05
C GLY A 80 17.82 8.43 6.31
N ARG A 81 18.28 9.67 6.52
CA ARG A 81 19.03 10.05 7.73
C ARG A 81 18.18 9.95 9.01
N GLN A 82 16.89 10.28 8.93
CA GLN A 82 15.95 10.07 10.04
C GLN A 82 15.88 8.60 10.47
N ALA A 83 15.78 7.66 9.51
CA ALA A 83 15.73 6.25 9.84
C ALA A 83 17.06 5.72 10.39
N ALA A 84 18.21 6.21 9.91
CA ALA A 84 19.50 5.93 10.53
C ALA A 84 19.57 6.46 11.98
N ALA A 85 19.03 7.66 12.22
CA ALA A 85 19.00 8.29 13.54
C ALA A 85 18.14 7.51 14.55
N GLN A 86 17.03 6.92 14.10
CA GLN A 86 16.20 6.00 14.90
C GLN A 86 16.94 4.71 15.29
N ASN A 87 18.01 4.37 14.57
CA ASN A 87 18.95 3.29 14.86
C ASN A 87 20.22 3.77 15.59
N ALA A 88 20.23 5.00 16.11
CA ALA A 88 21.34 5.64 16.85
C ALA A 88 22.62 5.89 16.03
N PHE A 89 22.50 6.06 14.71
CA PHE A 89 23.58 6.56 13.85
C PHE A 89 23.21 7.93 13.30
N CYS A 90 23.98 8.96 13.67
CA CYS A 90 23.79 10.33 13.18
C CYS A 90 25.11 10.96 12.76
N ASN A 91 25.01 11.96 11.88
CA ASN A 91 26.12 12.89 11.67
C ASN A 91 26.27 13.81 12.88
N SER A 92 27.46 14.38 13.06
CA SER A 92 27.69 15.39 14.10
C SER A 92 26.73 16.57 13.93
N GLY A 93 26.02 16.94 15.00
CA GLY A 93 25.03 18.02 15.00
C GLY A 93 23.67 17.66 14.39
N ASP A 94 23.49 16.45 13.87
CA ASP A 94 22.31 16.05 13.10
C ASP A 94 21.36 15.17 13.94
N THR A 95 20.90 15.68 15.07
CA THR A 95 20.10 14.92 16.06
C THR A 95 18.62 15.27 16.08
N SER A 96 18.18 16.27 15.31
CA SER A 96 16.83 16.87 15.37
C SER A 96 15.73 16.03 14.70
N TYR A 97 16.02 14.78 14.33
CA TYR A 97 15.06 13.89 13.69
C TYR A 97 14.00 13.39 14.67
N SER A 98 12.74 13.35 14.23
CA SER A 98 11.66 12.76 15.03
C SER A 98 11.93 11.27 15.31
N GLY A 99 11.93 10.89 16.58
CA GLY A 99 12.24 9.53 17.05
C GLY A 99 13.73 9.18 17.09
N SER A 100 14.62 10.16 16.90
CA SER A 100 16.07 9.95 16.97
C SER A 100 16.48 9.32 18.31
N LYS A 101 17.38 8.33 18.24
CA LYS A 101 18.05 7.72 19.40
C LYS A 101 19.52 8.12 19.49
N CYS A 102 19.92 9.14 18.73
CA CYS A 102 21.31 9.59 18.70
C CYS A 102 21.68 10.32 19.99
N SER A 103 22.89 10.03 20.48
CA SER A 103 23.47 10.78 21.59
C SER A 103 23.89 12.17 21.14
N SER A 104 23.74 13.16 22.02
CA SER A 104 24.27 14.53 21.81
C SER A 104 25.79 14.59 21.88
N SER A 105 26.43 13.56 22.46
CA SER A 105 27.89 13.41 22.51
C SER A 105 28.30 11.95 22.36
N LEU A 106 29.26 11.69 21.48
CA LEU A 106 29.91 10.39 21.35
C LEU A 106 31.13 10.31 22.28
N GLY A 107 31.56 9.09 22.62
CA GLY A 107 32.78 8.87 23.41
C GLY A 107 34.02 9.40 22.69
N SER A 108 35.07 9.72 23.45
CA SER A 108 36.34 10.20 22.88
C SER A 108 36.90 9.21 21.85
N GLY A 109 37.23 9.71 20.65
CA GLY A 109 37.74 8.89 19.54
C GLY A 109 36.68 8.12 18.75
N VAL A 110 35.39 8.34 19.02
CA VAL A 110 34.26 7.78 18.26
C VAL A 110 33.67 8.85 17.36
N SER A 111 33.54 8.54 16.07
CA SER A 111 32.83 9.39 15.10
C SER A 111 31.83 8.55 14.31
N GLN A 112 30.73 9.16 13.88
CA GLN A 112 29.70 8.52 13.07
C GLN A 112 29.46 9.34 11.80
N SER A 113 29.10 8.65 10.72
CA SER A 113 28.71 9.26 9.45
C SER A 113 27.53 8.52 8.84
N VAL A 114 26.60 9.28 8.25
CA VAL A 114 25.46 8.77 7.51
C VAL A 114 25.35 9.56 6.22
N GLN A 115 25.46 8.86 5.10
CA GLN A 115 25.33 9.41 3.75
C GLN A 115 24.21 8.67 3.02
N VAL A 116 23.31 9.41 2.37
CA VAL A 116 22.21 8.85 1.58
C VAL A 116 22.22 9.52 0.22
N ALA A 117 22.27 8.73 -0.85
CA ALA A 117 22.37 9.22 -2.22
C ALA A 117 21.43 8.44 -3.14
N SER A 118 20.80 9.14 -4.11
CA SER A 118 20.09 8.49 -5.21
C SER A 118 21.06 8.10 -6.33
N LEU A 119 20.91 6.92 -6.91
CA LEU A 119 21.70 6.44 -8.05
C LEU A 119 20.78 6.10 -9.24
N THR A 120 21.27 6.33 -10.45
CA THR A 120 20.58 5.97 -11.72
C THR A 120 20.99 4.60 -12.27
N SER A 121 21.99 3.98 -11.66
CA SER A 121 22.43 2.62 -11.97
C SER A 121 23.10 1.98 -10.76
N TRP A 122 22.96 0.66 -10.62
CA TRP A 122 23.70 -0.12 -9.63
C TRP A 122 24.18 -1.42 -10.28
N ASN A 123 25.47 -1.74 -10.14
CA ASN A 123 26.12 -2.91 -10.76
C ASN A 123 25.82 -3.05 -12.26
N GLY A 124 25.89 -1.95 -13.01
CA GLY A 124 25.62 -1.93 -14.46
C GLY A 124 24.14 -2.08 -14.85
N THR A 125 23.22 -2.20 -13.89
CA THR A 125 21.77 -2.23 -14.15
C THR A 125 21.18 -0.82 -14.03
N PRO A 126 20.57 -0.27 -15.10
CA PRO A 126 19.84 1.00 -15.02
C PRO A 126 18.61 0.91 -14.14
N GLY A 127 18.30 1.97 -13.41
CA GLY A 127 17.11 2.05 -12.56
C GLY A 127 17.24 3.14 -11.51
N THR A 128 16.19 3.36 -10.72
CA THR A 128 16.25 4.32 -9.60
C THR A 128 16.59 3.57 -8.32
N TYR A 129 17.72 3.93 -7.71
CA TYR A 129 18.21 3.32 -6.48
C TYR A 129 18.47 4.39 -5.42
N VAL A 130 18.42 4.01 -4.15
CA VAL A 130 18.89 4.81 -3.03
C VAL A 130 19.94 4.01 -2.28
N GLN A 131 21.15 4.54 -2.20
CA GLN A 131 22.24 3.98 -1.42
C GLN A 131 22.35 4.74 -0.10
N ALA A 132 22.42 4.00 1.00
CA ALA A 132 22.81 4.54 2.30
C ALA A 132 24.14 3.93 2.75
N THR A 133 25.07 4.77 3.15
CA THR A 133 26.37 4.38 3.73
C THR A 133 26.44 4.93 5.15
N VAL A 134 26.56 4.03 6.12
CA VAL A 134 26.65 4.32 7.55
C VAL A 134 28.02 3.90 8.04
N GLY A 135 28.78 4.82 8.62
CA GLY A 135 30.12 4.58 9.15
C GLY A 135 30.20 4.91 10.63
N GLN A 136 30.96 4.12 11.39
CA GLN A 136 31.37 4.46 12.74
C GLN A 136 32.85 4.15 12.97
N GLN A 137 33.62 5.17 13.33
CA GLN A 137 34.99 5.02 13.80
C GLN A 137 34.99 4.62 15.27
N GLN A 138 35.79 3.62 15.61
CA GLN A 138 36.00 3.16 16.98
C GLN A 138 37.47 3.30 17.36
N PRO A 139 37.78 3.77 18.59
CA PRO A 139 39.14 3.72 19.10
C PRO A 139 39.55 2.26 19.31
N ALA A 140 40.82 1.98 19.04
CA ALA A 140 41.41 0.69 19.36
C ALA A 140 42.11 0.75 20.73
N TYR A 141 41.93 -0.30 21.53
CA TYR A 141 42.47 -0.45 22.88
C TYR A 141 43.65 -1.43 22.89
N ILE A 142 43.38 -2.74 22.88
CA ILE A 142 44.42 -3.78 22.86
C ILE A 142 45.03 -3.86 21.46
N ALA A 143 44.23 -3.68 20.41
CA ALA A 143 44.70 -3.63 19.04
C ALA A 143 45.67 -2.45 18.76
N LYS A 144 45.71 -1.43 19.63
CA LYS A 144 46.72 -0.36 19.58
C LYS A 144 48.14 -0.88 19.76
N ALA A 145 48.32 -1.95 20.54
CA ALA A 145 49.62 -2.62 20.68
C ALA A 145 50.08 -3.29 19.37
N LEU A 146 49.16 -3.52 18.42
CA LEU A 146 49.42 -4.05 17.08
C LEU A 146 49.52 -2.95 16.01
N GLY A 147 49.54 -1.67 16.40
CA GLY A 147 49.64 -0.53 15.48
C GLY A 147 48.32 -0.02 14.91
N LEU A 148 47.18 -0.57 15.33
CA LEU A 148 45.85 -0.09 14.93
C LEU A 148 45.38 0.96 15.94
N SER A 149 45.39 2.24 15.58
CA SER A 149 44.95 3.32 16.49
C SER A 149 43.43 3.53 16.48
N THR A 150 42.79 3.33 15.32
CA THR A 150 41.33 3.40 15.13
C THR A 150 40.88 2.42 14.06
N ILE A 151 39.64 1.96 14.14
CA ILE A 151 39.00 1.11 13.13
C ILE A 151 37.75 1.81 12.59
N ASN A 152 37.60 1.87 11.27
CA ASN A 152 36.42 2.39 10.59
C ASN A 152 35.48 1.25 10.20
N LEU A 153 34.28 1.24 10.78
CA LEU A 153 33.25 0.25 10.53
C LEU A 153 32.19 0.86 9.60
N ASN A 154 32.26 0.52 8.31
CA ASN A 154 31.35 1.04 7.30
C ASN A 154 30.36 -0.03 6.84
N ALA A 155 29.08 0.29 6.80
CA ALA A 155 28.01 -0.51 6.25
C ALA A 155 27.37 0.24 5.08
N THR A 156 26.99 -0.49 4.02
CA THR A 156 26.28 0.09 2.89
C THR A 156 25.08 -0.78 2.55
N ALA A 157 23.96 -0.14 2.27
CA ALA A 157 22.75 -0.79 1.79
C ALA A 157 22.23 -0.02 0.57
N VAL A 158 21.61 -0.74 -0.36
CA VAL A 158 21.02 -0.15 -1.56
C VAL A 158 19.59 -0.64 -1.69
N ALA A 159 18.66 0.28 -1.83
CA ALA A 159 17.27 -0.01 -2.13
C ALA A 159 16.97 0.35 -3.58
N ARG A 160 16.20 -0.50 -4.28
CA ARG A 160 15.73 -0.26 -5.64
C ARG A 160 14.26 0.10 -5.61
N ILE A 161 13.89 1.09 -6.43
CA ILE A 161 12.50 1.44 -6.72
C ILE A 161 12.09 0.71 -7.99
N ASP A 162 11.02 -0.08 -7.90
CA ASP A 162 10.45 -0.82 -9.01
C ASP A 162 9.01 -0.38 -9.26
N ASN A 163 8.64 -0.12 -10.51
CA ASN A 163 7.24 0.02 -10.88
C ASN A 163 6.57 -1.35 -10.82
N LEU A 164 5.39 -1.42 -10.20
CA LEU A 164 4.60 -2.65 -10.27
C LEU A 164 4.15 -2.90 -11.70
N ALA A 165 4.47 -4.08 -12.21
CA ALA A 165 3.95 -4.53 -13.50
C ALA A 165 2.42 -4.72 -13.50
N LYS A 166 1.77 -4.72 -12.32
CA LYS A 166 0.34 -5.05 -12.12
C LYS A 166 -0.30 -4.11 -11.08
N PRO A 167 -0.94 -3.00 -11.50
CA PRO A 167 -1.64 -2.10 -10.58
C PRO A 167 -2.83 -2.79 -9.90
N PRO A 168 -3.26 -2.36 -8.70
CA PRO A 168 -4.39 -2.99 -8.03
C PRO A 168 -5.71 -2.72 -8.74
N CYS A 169 -6.48 -3.78 -8.95
CA CYS A 169 -7.89 -3.70 -9.32
C CYS A 169 -8.79 -3.67 -8.08
N VAL A 170 -8.28 -4.04 -6.91
CA VAL A 170 -8.95 -3.85 -5.62
C VAL A 170 -8.06 -2.96 -4.77
N LEU A 171 -8.53 -1.76 -4.45
CA LEU A 171 -7.82 -0.78 -3.64
C LEU A 171 -8.71 -0.32 -2.49
N ALA A 172 -8.29 -0.60 -1.25
CA ALA A 172 -8.87 -0.01 -0.05
C ALA A 172 -8.06 1.23 0.37
N LEU A 173 -8.70 2.40 0.40
CA LEU A 173 -8.07 3.71 0.59
C LEU A 173 -7.74 4.04 2.05
N LYS A 174 -8.41 3.40 3.02
CA LYS A 174 -8.28 3.76 4.45
C LYS A 174 -8.27 2.55 5.38
N ASP A 175 -9.12 1.57 5.12
CA ASP A 175 -9.30 0.41 5.98
C ASP A 175 -8.94 -0.88 5.21
N SER A 176 -9.21 -2.01 5.82
CA SER A 176 -8.74 -3.32 5.40
C SER A 176 -9.45 -3.86 4.16
N VAL A 177 -8.73 -4.70 3.41
CA VAL A 177 -9.33 -5.68 2.50
C VAL A 177 -9.46 -6.99 3.25
N THR A 178 -10.69 -7.47 3.47
CA THR A 178 -10.93 -8.68 4.26
C THR A 178 -11.61 -9.78 3.45
N PHE A 179 -11.16 -11.01 3.63
CA PHE A 179 -11.74 -12.22 3.05
C PHE A 179 -12.28 -13.13 4.15
N GLN A 180 -13.56 -13.49 4.05
CA GLN A 180 -14.23 -14.36 5.02
C GLN A 180 -15.13 -15.38 4.32
N GLY A 181 -15.07 -16.64 4.74
CA GLY A 181 -15.79 -17.76 4.09
C GLY A 181 -14.93 -18.47 3.07
N SER A 182 -15.42 -18.64 1.83
CA SER A 182 -14.67 -19.27 0.73
C SER A 182 -14.62 -18.41 -0.54
N PRO A 183 -14.25 -17.11 -0.46
CA PRO A 183 -14.12 -16.27 -1.64
C PRO A 183 -12.99 -16.77 -2.56
N THR A 184 -13.21 -16.65 -3.86
CA THR A 184 -12.23 -16.92 -4.91
C THR A 184 -11.91 -15.63 -5.67
N VAL A 185 -10.65 -15.18 -5.62
CA VAL A 185 -10.15 -14.06 -6.42
C VAL A 185 -9.11 -14.56 -7.42
N SER A 186 -9.41 -14.42 -8.70
CA SER A 186 -8.55 -14.78 -9.83
C SER A 186 -8.18 -13.54 -10.61
N SER A 187 -7.08 -12.87 -10.21
CA SER A 187 -6.62 -11.61 -10.79
C SER A 187 -5.14 -11.70 -11.12
N SER A 188 -4.80 -12.51 -12.12
CA SER A 188 -3.40 -12.65 -12.54
C SER A 188 -2.84 -11.40 -13.22
N THR A 189 -3.70 -10.49 -13.68
CA THR A 189 -3.34 -9.26 -14.43
C THR A 189 -3.37 -7.98 -13.57
N CYS A 190 -3.94 -8.03 -12.37
CA CYS A 190 -4.06 -6.87 -11.47
C CYS A 190 -3.92 -7.28 -9.99
N GLY A 191 -3.50 -6.35 -9.15
CA GLY A 191 -3.24 -6.60 -7.74
C GLY A 191 -4.42 -6.35 -6.80
N ILE A 192 -4.19 -6.63 -5.52
CA ILE A 192 -5.05 -6.23 -4.39
C ILE A 192 -4.21 -5.36 -3.47
N SER A 193 -4.77 -4.26 -2.97
CA SER A 193 -4.06 -3.40 -2.03
C SER A 193 -4.93 -2.73 -0.99
N SER A 194 -4.30 -2.43 0.15
CA SER A 194 -4.87 -1.68 1.27
C SER A 194 -3.87 -0.62 1.74
N ASP A 195 -4.35 0.61 1.84
CA ASP A 195 -3.64 1.76 2.39
C ASP A 195 -3.73 1.85 3.92
N SER A 196 -4.44 0.91 4.55
CA SER A 196 -4.53 0.84 6.01
C SER A 196 -3.17 0.51 6.62
N SER A 197 -2.80 1.23 7.68
CA SER A 197 -1.59 0.94 8.47
C SER A 197 -1.82 -0.13 9.55
N ALA A 198 -3.00 -0.75 9.61
CA ALA A 198 -3.35 -1.74 10.62
C ALA A 198 -2.61 -3.07 10.40
N SER A 199 -2.42 -3.87 11.45
CA SER A 199 -1.78 -5.20 11.34
C SER A 199 -2.59 -6.18 10.49
N ASN A 200 -3.88 -5.92 10.29
CA ASN A 200 -4.83 -6.68 9.48
C ASN A 200 -5.28 -5.92 8.23
N ALA A 201 -4.46 -5.01 7.69
CA ALA A 201 -4.78 -4.23 6.50
C ALA A 201 -5.17 -5.12 5.30
N ILE A 202 -4.54 -6.29 5.16
CA ILE A 202 -5.15 -7.42 4.43
C ILE A 202 -5.45 -8.54 5.42
N GLY A 203 -6.71 -8.94 5.50
CA GLY A 203 -7.20 -9.91 6.49
C GLY A 203 -7.82 -11.15 5.87
N PHE A 204 -7.40 -12.33 6.31
CA PHE A 204 -7.98 -13.61 5.94
C PHE A 204 -8.61 -14.29 7.17
N VAL A 205 -9.94 -14.29 7.23
CA VAL A 205 -10.72 -14.83 8.35
C VAL A 205 -11.41 -16.12 7.91
N GLY A 206 -10.79 -17.25 8.19
CA GLY A 206 -11.31 -18.57 7.77
C GLY A 206 -10.18 -19.57 7.55
N ASN A 207 -10.52 -20.71 6.94
CA ASN A 207 -9.57 -21.78 6.60
C ASN A 207 -9.41 -21.91 5.07
N ASN A 208 -8.82 -23.02 4.57
CA ASN A 208 -8.45 -23.37 3.18
C ASN A 208 -9.45 -23.07 2.03
N GLY A 209 -10.68 -22.62 2.30
CA GLY A 209 -11.66 -22.21 1.28
C GLY A 209 -11.34 -20.88 0.58
N ILE A 210 -10.50 -20.02 1.19
CA ILE A 210 -10.11 -18.75 0.59
C ILE A 210 -9.02 -18.97 -0.47
N GLN A 211 -9.34 -18.67 -1.73
CA GLN A 211 -8.43 -18.78 -2.86
C GLN A 211 -8.15 -17.40 -3.44
N VAL A 212 -6.95 -16.85 -3.21
CA VAL A 212 -6.55 -15.54 -3.76
C VAL A 212 -5.32 -15.72 -4.62
N SER A 213 -5.53 -15.61 -5.94
CA SER A 213 -4.50 -15.60 -6.97
C SER A 213 -4.39 -14.19 -7.55
N ALA A 214 -3.76 -13.31 -6.76
CA ALA A 214 -3.51 -11.92 -7.12
C ALA A 214 -2.27 -11.39 -6.39
N PRO A 215 -1.37 -10.64 -7.05
CA PRO A 215 -0.31 -9.92 -6.36
C PRO A 215 -0.91 -8.98 -5.32
N SER A 216 -0.43 -9.03 -4.08
CA SER A 216 -1.05 -8.31 -2.96
C SER A 216 -0.04 -7.43 -2.23
N TYR A 217 -0.42 -6.18 -1.96
CA TYR A 217 0.45 -5.15 -1.40
C TYR A 217 -0.29 -4.38 -0.32
N THR A 218 0.36 -4.06 0.79
CA THR A 218 -0.33 -3.33 1.88
C THR A 218 0.63 -2.43 2.64
N VAL A 219 0.10 -1.30 3.12
CA VAL A 219 0.82 -0.35 3.99
C VAL A 219 1.03 -0.94 5.38
N GLY A 220 0.01 -1.64 5.88
CA GLY A 220 0.04 -2.28 7.17
C GLY A 220 0.56 -3.71 7.11
N GLY A 221 0.02 -4.55 7.98
CA GLY A 221 0.31 -5.98 8.02
C GLY A 221 -0.67 -6.83 7.20
N CYS A 222 -0.38 -8.12 7.19
CA CYS A 222 -1.30 -9.16 6.75
C CYS A 222 -1.63 -10.06 7.93
N SER A 223 -2.92 -10.33 8.16
CA SER A 223 -3.38 -11.22 9.24
C SER A 223 -4.16 -12.40 8.66
N GLN A 224 -3.95 -13.59 9.22
CA GLN A 224 -4.68 -14.80 8.84
C GLN A 224 -5.04 -15.61 10.09
N THR A 225 -6.28 -16.10 10.18
CA THR A 225 -6.74 -16.98 11.28
C THR A 225 -6.46 -18.47 10.97
N GLY A 226 -6.14 -18.80 9.71
CA GLY A 226 -5.76 -20.13 9.20
C GLY A 226 -5.19 -20.04 7.78
N GLY A 227 -4.59 -21.12 7.27
CA GLY A 227 -3.99 -21.16 5.93
C GLY A 227 -2.59 -20.52 5.80
N SER A 228 -2.22 -20.09 4.60
CA SER A 228 -0.91 -19.51 4.27
C SER A 228 -0.99 -18.32 3.30
N GLN A 229 -2.16 -17.69 3.19
CA GLN A 229 -2.46 -16.63 2.21
C GLN A 229 -1.56 -15.40 2.37
N CYS A 230 -1.07 -15.12 3.58
CA CYS A 230 -0.15 -14.00 3.81
C CYS A 230 1.27 -14.22 3.24
N THR A 231 1.66 -15.44 2.87
CA THR A 231 3.03 -15.78 2.42
C THR A 231 3.46 -15.00 1.15
N GLY A 232 2.50 -14.54 0.34
CA GLY A 232 2.76 -13.77 -0.88
C GLY A 232 2.41 -12.28 -0.80
N VAL A 233 2.01 -11.78 0.38
CA VAL A 233 1.61 -10.37 0.57
C VAL A 233 2.83 -9.53 0.90
N LEU A 234 3.11 -8.51 0.08
CA LEU A 234 4.14 -7.53 0.39
C LEU A 234 3.57 -6.51 1.37
N THR A 235 3.99 -6.58 2.63
CA THR A 235 3.60 -5.66 3.70
C THR A 235 4.52 -4.45 3.80
N TYR A 236 4.11 -3.43 4.55
CA TYR A 236 4.89 -2.21 4.79
C TYR A 236 5.32 -1.47 3.51
N GLN A 237 4.48 -1.54 2.48
CA GLN A 237 4.67 -0.81 1.23
C GLN A 237 4.14 0.63 1.37
N GLN A 238 4.42 1.47 0.37
CA GLN A 238 3.86 2.81 0.35
C GLN A 238 2.34 2.78 0.03
N PRO A 239 1.57 3.74 0.57
CA PRO A 239 0.16 3.90 0.19
C PRO A 239 -0.01 4.15 -1.30
N ILE A 240 -1.08 3.62 -1.87
CA ILE A 240 -1.48 3.77 -3.26
C ILE A 240 -2.56 4.85 -3.34
N PRO A 241 -2.21 6.01 -3.89
CA PRO A 241 -3.10 7.16 -3.86
C PRO A 241 -4.35 6.95 -4.70
N ASP A 242 -5.43 7.60 -4.28
CA ASP A 242 -6.72 7.50 -4.93
C ASP A 242 -6.70 8.14 -6.34
N PRO A 243 -6.72 7.33 -7.42
CA PRO A 243 -6.65 7.85 -8.79
C PRO A 243 -7.91 8.65 -9.19
N LEU A 244 -9.00 8.50 -8.42
CA LEU A 244 -10.29 9.15 -8.63
C LEU A 244 -10.60 10.22 -7.58
N SER A 245 -9.64 10.59 -6.71
CA SER A 245 -9.82 11.63 -5.68
C SER A 245 -10.33 12.96 -6.23
N ALA A 246 -9.85 13.39 -7.40
CA ALA A 246 -10.32 14.60 -8.07
C ALA A 246 -11.79 14.48 -8.53
N VAL A 247 -12.21 13.29 -8.99
CA VAL A 247 -13.62 13.00 -9.32
C VAL A 247 -14.47 13.09 -8.06
N GLY A 248 -14.04 12.44 -6.97
CA GLY A 248 -14.75 12.50 -5.69
C GLY A 248 -14.91 13.93 -5.16
N ALA A 249 -13.84 14.73 -5.22
CA ALA A 249 -13.86 16.13 -4.78
C ALA A 249 -14.74 17.04 -5.67
N ALA A 250 -14.86 16.75 -6.96
CA ALA A 250 -15.75 17.47 -7.87
C ALA A 250 -17.21 17.06 -7.64
N MET A 251 -17.49 15.76 -7.51
CA MET A 251 -18.81 15.23 -7.23
C MET A 251 -19.40 15.75 -5.92
N ALA A 252 -18.58 15.83 -4.86
CA ALA A 252 -18.99 16.34 -3.55
C ALA A 252 -19.40 17.84 -3.55
N LYS A 253 -19.05 18.60 -4.60
CA LYS A 253 -19.43 20.01 -4.75
C LYS A 253 -20.71 20.21 -5.53
N LEU A 254 -21.23 19.16 -6.18
CA LEU A 254 -22.43 19.24 -7.00
C LEU A 254 -23.65 19.59 -6.16
N LYS A 255 -24.48 20.45 -6.74
CA LYS A 255 -25.77 20.86 -6.21
C LYS A 255 -26.84 20.57 -7.26
N LEU A 256 -28.08 20.51 -6.82
CA LEU A 256 -29.20 20.26 -7.73
C LEU A 256 -29.32 21.35 -8.80
N SER A 257 -28.94 22.59 -8.48
CA SER A 257 -28.87 23.72 -9.42
C SER A 257 -27.85 23.57 -10.55
N ASP A 258 -26.90 22.63 -10.43
CA ASP A 258 -25.88 22.39 -11.47
C ASP A 258 -26.45 21.56 -12.63
N PHE A 259 -27.64 20.98 -12.45
CA PHE A 259 -28.35 20.20 -13.47
C PHE A 259 -29.29 21.13 -14.26
N PRO A 260 -29.06 21.35 -15.57
CA PRO A 260 -29.81 22.33 -16.35
C PRO A 260 -31.19 21.86 -16.80
N GLY A 261 -31.44 20.54 -16.77
CA GLY A 261 -32.68 19.94 -17.22
C GLY A 261 -33.70 19.68 -16.11
N GLY A 262 -34.92 19.29 -16.53
CA GLY A 262 -36.02 18.99 -15.61
C GLY A 262 -36.56 20.23 -14.87
N THR A 263 -37.26 20.01 -13.77
CA THR A 263 -37.83 21.08 -12.94
C THR A 263 -36.89 21.34 -11.77
N ALA A 264 -36.23 22.51 -11.77
CA ALA A 264 -35.22 22.85 -10.75
C ALA A 264 -34.11 21.78 -10.61
N GLY A 265 -33.66 21.20 -11.74
CA GLY A 265 -32.63 20.16 -11.77
C GLY A 265 -33.13 18.74 -11.52
N GLN A 266 -34.44 18.55 -11.28
CA GLN A 266 -35.05 17.26 -10.94
C GLN A 266 -35.68 16.58 -12.15
N CYS A 267 -35.40 15.29 -12.32
CA CYS A 267 -36.05 14.47 -13.33
C CYS A 267 -37.51 14.16 -12.95
N ALA A 268 -38.43 14.25 -13.92
CA ALA A 268 -39.83 13.90 -13.72
C ALA A 268 -40.06 12.38 -13.58
N SER A 269 -39.20 11.57 -14.20
CA SER A 269 -39.17 10.11 -14.11
C SER A 269 -37.72 9.62 -14.22
N LEU A 270 -37.47 8.34 -13.93
CA LEU A 270 -36.14 7.74 -14.09
C LEU A 270 -35.63 7.94 -15.51
N GLN A 271 -34.53 8.67 -15.65
CA GLN A 271 -33.87 8.89 -16.95
C GLN A 271 -32.37 9.13 -16.77
N SER A 272 -31.63 8.89 -17.84
CA SER A 272 -30.20 9.18 -17.91
C SER A 272 -29.97 10.69 -18.14
N TYR A 273 -28.77 11.15 -17.79
CA TYR A 273 -28.34 12.53 -17.98
C TYR A 273 -28.29 12.90 -19.47
N GLU A 274 -27.91 11.95 -20.33
CA GLU A 274 -27.87 12.13 -21.78
C GLU A 274 -29.26 12.45 -22.36
N ALA A 275 -30.33 11.93 -21.73
CA ALA A 275 -31.71 12.18 -22.16
C ALA A 275 -32.31 13.44 -21.51
N GLY A 276 -32.09 13.63 -20.20
CA GLY A 276 -32.82 14.63 -19.41
C GLY A 276 -31.99 15.77 -18.84
N SER A 277 -30.65 15.65 -18.81
CA SER A 277 -29.72 16.58 -18.15
C SER A 277 -30.14 16.99 -16.72
N CYS A 278 -30.78 16.07 -16.01
CA CYS A 278 -31.37 16.26 -14.69
C CYS A 278 -30.85 15.22 -13.71
N CYS A 279 -31.14 15.41 -12.42
CA CYS A 279 -30.87 14.44 -11.38
C CYS A 279 -32.14 13.71 -10.93
N ASN A 280 -32.06 12.39 -10.76
CA ASN A 280 -33.16 11.57 -10.28
C ASN A 280 -33.32 11.75 -8.76
N VAL A 281 -34.52 12.12 -8.33
CA VAL A 281 -34.84 12.42 -6.92
C VAL A 281 -36.04 11.59 -6.43
N PRO A 282 -35.95 10.25 -6.44
CA PRO A 282 -37.03 9.43 -5.92
C PRO A 282 -37.32 9.78 -4.45
N THR A 283 -38.62 9.90 -4.14
CA THR A 283 -39.08 10.10 -2.77
C THR A 283 -39.16 8.75 -2.06
N GLY A 284 -38.20 8.46 -1.18
CA GLY A 284 -38.15 7.23 -0.42
C GLY A 284 -37.48 6.08 -1.17
N ASN A 285 -38.08 4.89 -1.11
CA ASN A 285 -37.50 3.68 -1.70
C ASN A 285 -37.84 3.56 -3.19
N PHE A 286 -36.84 3.32 -4.04
CA PHE A 286 -36.98 3.13 -5.47
C PHE A 286 -36.35 1.81 -5.90
N ASP A 287 -37.15 0.88 -6.43
CA ASP A 287 -36.66 -0.41 -6.91
C ASP A 287 -36.20 -0.27 -8.37
N LEU A 288 -34.90 -0.27 -8.61
CA LEU A 288 -34.26 -0.13 -9.92
C LEU A 288 -34.27 -1.47 -10.66
N SER A 289 -34.82 -1.49 -11.87
CA SER A 289 -34.91 -2.66 -12.75
C SER A 289 -34.93 -2.27 -14.23
N GLY A 290 -34.67 -3.25 -15.10
CA GLY A 290 -34.72 -3.09 -16.55
C GLY A 290 -33.38 -2.72 -17.18
N THR A 291 -33.43 -2.33 -18.45
CA THR A 291 -32.25 -1.91 -19.21
C THR A 291 -31.99 -0.43 -19.03
N LEU A 292 -30.83 -0.10 -18.49
CA LEU A 292 -30.34 1.26 -18.28
C LEU A 292 -29.41 1.66 -19.42
N ASN A 293 -29.47 2.89 -19.89
CA ASN A 293 -28.68 3.34 -21.04
C ASN A 293 -28.19 4.78 -20.85
N GLY A 294 -26.95 4.92 -20.37
CA GLY A 294 -26.31 6.20 -20.07
C GLY A 294 -25.98 6.38 -18.58
N THR A 295 -25.76 7.63 -18.21
CA THR A 295 -25.31 8.05 -16.87
C THR A 295 -26.50 8.47 -16.02
N TYR A 296 -26.74 7.81 -14.90
CA TYR A 296 -27.85 8.11 -13.99
C TYR A 296 -27.32 8.75 -12.71
N TYR A 297 -27.64 10.03 -12.51
CA TYR A 297 -27.40 10.73 -11.25
C TYR A 297 -28.61 10.55 -10.34
N PHE A 298 -28.38 10.15 -9.10
CA PHE A 298 -29.36 10.09 -8.03
C PHE A 298 -28.97 11.08 -6.94
N CYS A 299 -29.84 12.06 -6.66
CA CYS A 299 -29.59 13.12 -5.68
C CYS A 299 -30.39 12.92 -4.38
N SER A 300 -31.29 11.95 -4.33
CA SER A 300 -32.00 11.55 -3.12
C SER A 300 -32.54 10.13 -3.23
N GLY A 301 -33.05 9.62 -2.10
CA GLY A 301 -33.80 8.37 -2.03
C GLY A 301 -32.93 7.14 -1.79
N ASN A 302 -33.60 6.02 -1.51
CA ASN A 302 -32.96 4.73 -1.32
C ASN A 302 -33.19 3.87 -2.56
N ILE A 303 -32.15 3.73 -3.37
CA ILE A 303 -32.17 2.99 -4.62
C ILE A 303 -31.84 1.54 -4.30
N ARG A 304 -32.74 0.64 -4.68
CA ARG A 304 -32.63 -0.77 -4.33
C ARG A 304 -32.69 -1.63 -5.58
N ILE A 305 -31.82 -2.62 -5.67
CA ILE A 305 -31.92 -3.71 -6.65
C ILE A 305 -32.16 -4.97 -5.83
N ARG A 306 -33.40 -5.48 -5.85
CA ARG A 306 -33.84 -6.53 -4.92
C ARG A 306 -34.51 -7.69 -5.63
N SER A 307 -34.49 -8.87 -5.01
CA SER A 307 -35.11 -10.10 -5.52
C SER A 307 -34.32 -10.77 -6.63
N SER A 308 -34.38 -12.11 -6.67
CA SER A 308 -33.78 -12.93 -7.72
C SER A 308 -34.49 -12.80 -9.07
N SER A 309 -35.72 -12.27 -9.07
CA SER A 309 -36.48 -11.96 -10.29
C SER A 309 -36.08 -10.64 -10.95
N THR A 310 -35.31 -9.80 -10.26
CA THR A 310 -34.94 -8.48 -10.79
C THR A 310 -33.72 -8.60 -11.69
N THR A 311 -33.83 -7.99 -12.87
CA THR A 311 -32.76 -7.90 -13.85
C THR A 311 -32.42 -6.45 -14.11
N VAL A 312 -31.13 -6.10 -14.05
CA VAL A 312 -30.60 -4.80 -14.44
C VAL A 312 -29.51 -5.02 -15.48
N THR A 313 -29.71 -4.50 -16.68
CA THR A 313 -28.76 -4.65 -17.80
C THR A 313 -28.35 -3.29 -18.36
N SER A 314 -27.19 -3.23 -19.00
CA SER A 314 -26.79 -2.04 -19.77
C SER A 314 -27.25 -2.08 -21.22
N GLY A 315 -27.68 -0.94 -21.74
CA GLY A 315 -27.92 -0.69 -23.16
C GLY A 315 -26.64 -0.38 -23.93
N ALA A 316 -26.79 0.11 -25.17
CA ALA A 316 -25.66 0.32 -26.09
C ALA A 316 -24.63 1.36 -25.62
N LEU A 317 -25.04 2.37 -24.83
CA LEU A 317 -24.13 3.38 -24.28
C LEU A 317 -23.37 2.89 -23.04
N GLY A 318 -23.80 1.78 -22.43
CA GLY A 318 -23.41 1.40 -21.08
C GLY A 318 -24.31 2.01 -20.02
N THR A 319 -23.93 1.84 -18.76
CA THR A 319 -24.62 2.31 -17.57
C THR A 319 -23.62 2.81 -16.54
N THR A 320 -23.80 4.04 -16.07
CA THR A 320 -23.03 4.59 -14.95
C THR A 320 -24.01 5.08 -13.89
N LEU A 321 -23.85 4.64 -12.64
CA LEU A 321 -24.73 5.01 -11.51
C LEU A 321 -23.96 5.93 -10.55
N ILE A 322 -24.48 7.12 -10.30
CA ILE A 322 -23.83 8.15 -9.47
C ILE A 322 -24.79 8.53 -8.35
N PHE A 323 -24.39 8.26 -7.11
CA PHE A 323 -25.15 8.55 -5.90
C PHE A 323 -24.54 9.75 -5.18
N LEU A 324 -25.35 10.80 -4.99
CA LEU A 324 -24.96 12.10 -4.45
C LEU A 324 -25.94 12.57 -3.37
N MET A 325 -25.46 13.50 -2.54
CA MET A 325 -26.19 14.20 -1.47
C MET A 325 -26.76 13.29 -0.37
N SER A 326 -27.80 12.51 -0.68
CA SER A 326 -28.45 11.60 0.28
C SER A 326 -28.91 10.29 -0.37
N ALA A 327 -28.57 10.08 -1.65
CA ALA A 327 -28.92 8.86 -2.34
C ALA A 327 -28.08 7.68 -1.83
N THR A 328 -28.70 6.51 -1.70
CA THR A 328 -28.01 5.28 -1.29
C THR A 328 -28.32 4.13 -2.23
N LEU A 329 -27.40 3.17 -2.37
CA LEU A 329 -27.59 1.95 -3.15
C LEU A 329 -27.60 0.71 -2.23
N THR A 330 -28.64 -0.10 -2.32
CA THR A 330 -28.71 -1.42 -1.68
C THR A 330 -29.01 -2.52 -2.68
N VAL A 331 -28.14 -3.53 -2.77
CA VAL A 331 -28.36 -4.71 -3.62
C VAL A 331 -28.58 -5.95 -2.76
N SER A 332 -29.74 -6.61 -2.89
CA SER A 332 -30.09 -7.78 -2.06
C SER A 332 -30.94 -8.82 -2.78
N GLY A 333 -30.97 -10.06 -2.27
CA GLY A 333 -31.83 -11.11 -2.82
C GLY A 333 -31.36 -11.75 -4.13
N GLY A 334 -30.09 -11.55 -4.51
CA GLY A 334 -29.46 -12.23 -5.65
C GLY A 334 -30.00 -11.85 -7.04
N PRO A 335 -30.17 -10.55 -7.36
CA PRO A 335 -30.63 -10.13 -8.69
C PRO A 335 -29.63 -10.49 -9.79
N LEU A 336 -30.08 -10.47 -11.05
CA LEU A 336 -29.19 -10.53 -12.21
C LEU A 336 -28.75 -9.11 -12.58
N ILE A 337 -27.47 -8.79 -12.37
CA ILE A 337 -26.90 -7.49 -12.72
C ILE A 337 -25.83 -7.68 -13.79
N GLN A 338 -26.01 -7.07 -14.95
CA GLN A 338 -25.11 -7.19 -16.10
C GLN A 338 -24.91 -5.80 -16.70
N ILE A 339 -24.02 -5.03 -16.07
CA ILE A 339 -23.80 -3.64 -16.42
C ILE A 339 -22.35 -3.40 -16.84
N THR A 340 -22.20 -2.66 -17.92
CA THR A 340 -20.92 -2.15 -18.42
C THR A 340 -20.93 -0.64 -18.34
N ALA A 341 -19.86 -0.04 -17.81
CA ALA A 341 -19.72 1.38 -17.61
C ALA A 341 -19.82 2.15 -18.93
N VAL A 342 -20.31 3.39 -18.85
CA VAL A 342 -20.33 4.29 -20.01
C VAL A 342 -18.91 4.71 -20.34
N LYS A 343 -18.54 4.65 -21.62
CA LYS A 343 -17.19 5.05 -22.09
C LYS A 343 -16.99 6.56 -22.13
N ASN A 344 -18.06 7.31 -22.35
CA ASN A 344 -18.06 8.77 -22.35
C ASN A 344 -19.22 9.28 -21.46
N PRO A 345 -19.11 9.16 -20.13
CA PRO A 345 -20.22 9.53 -19.25
C PRO A 345 -20.50 11.03 -19.36
N ALA A 346 -21.77 11.38 -19.55
CA ALA A 346 -22.22 12.76 -19.56
C ALA A 346 -22.43 13.29 -18.12
N GLY A 347 -22.35 14.60 -17.95
CA GLY A 347 -22.58 15.21 -16.64
C GLY A 347 -22.68 16.74 -16.69
N PRO A 348 -23.02 17.35 -15.53
CA PRO A 348 -23.02 18.80 -15.35
C PRO A 348 -21.70 19.45 -15.78
N LEU A 349 -21.76 20.71 -16.21
CA LEU A 349 -20.56 21.49 -16.59
C LEU A 349 -19.54 21.57 -15.45
N ALA A 350 -19.98 21.51 -14.19
CA ALA A 350 -19.12 21.48 -13.02
C ALA A 350 -18.16 20.27 -12.99
N LEU A 351 -18.46 19.19 -13.72
CA LEU A 351 -17.60 17.99 -13.84
C LEU A 351 -16.69 18.01 -15.07
N SER A 352 -16.76 19.04 -15.92
CA SER A 352 -16.01 19.12 -17.18
C SER A 352 -14.49 18.95 -17.00
N SER A 353 -13.93 19.39 -15.87
CA SER A 353 -12.50 19.24 -15.56
C SER A 353 -12.09 17.81 -15.19
N VAL A 354 -13.04 16.93 -14.85
CA VAL A 354 -12.78 15.56 -14.39
C VAL A 354 -13.43 14.49 -15.29
N SER A 355 -14.13 14.90 -16.35
CA SER A 355 -14.85 14.00 -17.27
C SER A 355 -13.96 12.91 -17.88
N SER A 356 -12.70 13.25 -18.22
CA SER A 356 -11.71 12.28 -18.73
C SER A 356 -11.31 11.21 -17.72
N LYS A 357 -11.50 11.46 -16.42
CA LYS A 357 -11.24 10.50 -15.33
C LYS A 357 -12.47 9.67 -14.97
N MET A 358 -13.64 10.03 -15.49
CA MET A 358 -14.88 9.28 -15.27
C MET A 358 -15.07 8.15 -16.29
N ILE A 359 -14.18 8.02 -17.28
CA ILE A 359 -14.20 6.91 -18.23
C ILE A 359 -14.18 5.58 -17.45
N ASP A 360 -15.09 4.68 -17.80
CA ASP A 360 -15.31 3.40 -17.12
C ASP A 360 -15.74 3.48 -15.66
N LEU A 361 -16.19 4.64 -15.18
CA LEU A 361 -16.85 4.72 -13.88
C LEU A 361 -18.20 4.02 -13.96
N LEU A 362 -18.38 2.95 -13.18
CA LEU A 362 -19.59 2.13 -13.18
C LEU A 362 -20.55 2.55 -12.05
N ILE A 363 -20.01 2.67 -10.85
CA ILE A 363 -20.75 3.08 -9.65
C ILE A 363 -19.91 4.09 -8.90
N TYR A 364 -20.48 5.24 -8.58
CA TYR A 364 -19.93 6.21 -7.64
C TYR A 364 -20.89 6.41 -6.47
N ASP A 365 -20.39 6.29 -5.25
CA ASP A 365 -21.13 6.67 -4.04
C ASP A 365 -20.23 7.48 -3.12
N GLY A 366 -20.50 8.80 -3.07
CA GLY A 366 -19.78 9.75 -2.22
C GLY A 366 -20.37 9.90 -0.82
N GLU A 367 -21.59 9.41 -0.58
CA GLU A 367 -22.42 9.77 0.57
C GLU A 367 -22.53 8.67 1.62
N ALA A 368 -22.27 7.41 1.24
CA ALA A 368 -22.59 6.27 2.08
C ALA A 368 -22.00 6.41 3.50
N THR A 369 -22.90 6.43 4.49
CA THR A 369 -22.62 6.49 5.93
C THR A 369 -22.87 5.15 6.64
N GLY A 370 -23.14 4.07 5.87
CA GLY A 370 -23.44 2.73 6.40
C GLY A 370 -22.88 1.56 5.59
N GLY A 371 -22.01 1.84 4.60
CA GLY A 371 -21.47 0.83 3.68
C GLY A 371 -22.40 0.46 2.53
N VAL A 372 -21.82 -0.01 1.43
CA VAL A 372 -22.53 -0.46 0.23
C VAL A 372 -22.42 -1.98 0.13
N SER A 373 -23.55 -2.67 0.06
CA SER A 373 -23.59 -4.11 -0.16
C SER A 373 -23.88 -4.41 -1.63
N LEU A 374 -22.96 -5.11 -2.27
CA LEU A 374 -23.09 -5.60 -3.63
C LEU A 374 -23.29 -7.11 -3.57
N SER A 375 -24.42 -7.57 -4.09
CA SER A 375 -24.74 -9.00 -4.24
C SER A 375 -25.31 -9.23 -5.63
N GLY A 376 -25.36 -10.49 -6.06
CA GLY A 376 -25.86 -10.86 -7.38
C GLY A 376 -25.97 -12.37 -7.55
N SER A 377 -26.56 -12.78 -8.67
CA SER A 377 -26.57 -14.17 -9.10
C SER A 377 -25.20 -14.61 -9.65
N SER A 378 -25.04 -15.91 -9.91
CA SER A 378 -23.84 -16.49 -10.54
C SER A 378 -23.57 -16.02 -11.97
N SER A 379 -24.56 -15.38 -12.61
CA SER A 379 -24.48 -14.83 -13.97
C SER A 379 -24.34 -13.30 -14.00
N SER A 380 -24.24 -12.67 -12.83
CA SER A 380 -24.01 -11.23 -12.75
C SER A 380 -22.58 -10.90 -13.18
N TYR A 381 -22.38 -9.68 -13.67
CA TYR A 381 -21.08 -9.14 -14.00
C TYR A 381 -21.09 -7.61 -13.88
N PHE A 382 -19.94 -7.07 -13.51
CA PHE A 382 -19.71 -5.64 -13.39
C PHE A 382 -18.47 -5.32 -14.23
N ASN A 383 -18.64 -4.48 -15.24
CA ASN A 383 -17.55 -4.08 -16.11
C ASN A 383 -17.33 -2.56 -15.98
N GLY A 384 -16.24 -2.17 -15.34
CA GLY A 384 -15.87 -0.81 -14.99
C GLY A 384 -15.38 -0.68 -13.55
N THR A 385 -15.33 0.57 -13.08
CA THR A 385 -14.80 0.98 -11.78
C THR A 385 -15.92 1.30 -10.80
N VAL A 386 -15.92 0.63 -9.65
CA VAL A 386 -16.74 0.98 -8.48
C VAL A 386 -15.89 1.88 -7.57
N TYR A 387 -16.32 3.12 -7.37
CA TYR A 387 -15.61 4.11 -6.58
C TYR A 387 -16.47 4.59 -5.40
N ILE A 388 -16.10 4.17 -4.18
CA ILE A 388 -16.87 4.40 -2.94
C ILE A 388 -15.89 4.87 -1.85
N PRO A 389 -15.37 6.11 -1.93
CA PRO A 389 -14.23 6.55 -1.13
C PRO A 389 -14.50 6.69 0.37
N ASN A 390 -15.77 6.86 0.75
CA ASN A 390 -16.16 7.24 2.12
C ASN A 390 -16.84 6.11 2.90
N SER A 391 -17.04 4.93 2.30
CA SER A 391 -17.77 3.83 2.93
C SER A 391 -17.24 2.45 2.56
N PRO A 392 -17.35 1.44 3.44
CA PRO A 392 -16.92 0.09 3.14
C PRO A 392 -17.84 -0.56 2.11
N VAL A 393 -17.26 -1.28 1.16
CA VAL A 393 -17.99 -2.10 0.19
C VAL A 393 -17.95 -3.55 0.64
N THR A 394 -19.10 -4.20 0.71
CA THR A 394 -19.21 -5.63 1.03
C THR A 394 -19.74 -6.38 -0.18
N TYR A 395 -18.94 -7.31 -0.68
CA TYR A 395 -19.36 -8.33 -1.63
C TYR A 395 -19.87 -9.54 -0.84
N GLY A 396 -21.12 -9.90 -1.06
CA GLY A 396 -21.77 -11.00 -0.35
C GLY A 396 -22.54 -11.95 -1.27
N GLY A 397 -22.61 -13.23 -0.86
CA GLY A 397 -23.37 -14.28 -1.53
C GLY A 397 -22.58 -15.02 -2.62
N ASN A 398 -23.29 -15.66 -3.56
CA ASN A 398 -22.70 -16.40 -4.69
C ASN A 398 -22.46 -15.50 -5.92
N SER A 399 -22.21 -14.21 -5.68
CA SER A 399 -22.08 -13.24 -6.76
C SER A 399 -20.81 -13.47 -7.55
N LEU A 400 -20.96 -13.57 -8.86
CA LEU A 400 -19.85 -13.56 -9.81
C LEU A 400 -19.56 -12.09 -10.17
N SER A 401 -18.41 -11.57 -9.76
CA SER A 401 -17.92 -10.23 -10.11
C SER A 401 -16.83 -10.39 -11.17
N THR A 402 -17.26 -10.68 -12.38
CA THR A 402 -16.35 -10.78 -13.55
C THR A 402 -16.65 -9.67 -14.53
N ALA A 403 -15.74 -9.39 -15.46
CA ALA A 403 -16.03 -8.59 -16.63
C ALA A 403 -15.95 -9.48 -17.89
N PRO A 404 -16.91 -9.40 -18.83
CA PRO A 404 -16.82 -10.08 -20.11
C PRO A 404 -15.65 -9.50 -20.91
N SER A 405 -14.84 -10.33 -21.56
CA SER A 405 -13.74 -9.85 -22.42
C SER A 405 -14.30 -8.99 -23.56
N PRO A 406 -13.80 -7.75 -23.81
CA PRO A 406 -12.52 -7.18 -23.35
C PRO A 406 -12.59 -6.24 -22.10
N GLY A 407 -13.52 -6.43 -21.17
CA GLY A 407 -13.75 -5.56 -20.01
C GLY A 407 -12.90 -5.85 -18.76
N CYS A 408 -12.90 -4.91 -17.83
CA CYS A 408 -12.18 -4.93 -16.56
C CYS A 408 -13.10 -4.59 -15.38
N TYR A 409 -12.91 -5.27 -14.25
CA TYR A 409 -13.56 -4.88 -13.00
C TYR A 409 -12.55 -4.28 -12.02
N GLN A 410 -12.84 -3.07 -11.53
CA GLN A 410 -12.02 -2.37 -10.55
C GLN A 410 -12.88 -1.87 -9.39
N VAL A 411 -12.33 -1.92 -8.19
CA VAL A 411 -12.96 -1.47 -6.95
C VAL A 411 -11.98 -0.57 -6.22
N ILE A 412 -12.35 0.68 -6.01
CA ILE A 412 -11.64 1.65 -5.16
C ILE A 412 -12.62 2.09 -4.08
N ALA A 413 -12.36 1.73 -2.83
CA ALA A 413 -13.30 2.03 -1.74
C ALA A 413 -12.59 2.36 -0.43
N TYR A 414 -13.33 2.86 0.56
CA TYR A 414 -12.80 3.07 1.92
C TYR A 414 -12.24 1.76 2.51
N ALA A 415 -13.02 0.68 2.40
CA ALA A 415 -12.67 -0.70 2.76
C ALA A 415 -13.33 -1.67 1.76
N VAL A 416 -12.79 -2.88 1.61
CA VAL A 416 -13.39 -3.91 0.76
C VAL A 416 -13.52 -5.22 1.52
N LYS A 417 -14.73 -5.76 1.60
CA LYS A 417 -15.03 -7.00 2.33
C LYS A 417 -15.60 -8.04 1.38
N PHE A 418 -14.92 -9.17 1.23
CA PHE A 418 -15.40 -10.35 0.53
C PHE A 418 -15.94 -11.34 1.56
N GLN A 419 -17.24 -11.65 1.50
CA GLN A 419 -17.91 -12.53 2.45
C GLN A 419 -18.70 -13.63 1.73
N GLY A 420 -18.59 -14.87 2.23
CA GLY A 420 -19.25 -16.04 1.63
C GLY A 420 -18.50 -16.59 0.42
N ASP A 421 -19.22 -17.16 -0.53
CA ASP A 421 -18.65 -17.82 -1.72
C ASP A 421 -18.61 -16.86 -2.93
N THR A 422 -18.05 -15.67 -2.69
CA THR A 422 -17.93 -14.63 -3.74
C THR A 422 -16.81 -14.97 -4.71
N LYS A 423 -17.01 -14.67 -6.00
CA LYS A 423 -15.97 -14.86 -7.02
C LYS A 423 -15.65 -13.56 -7.72
N LEU A 424 -14.38 -13.13 -7.67
CA LEU A 424 -13.86 -12.04 -8.49
C LEU A 424 -12.90 -12.63 -9.53
N ASP A 425 -13.15 -12.43 -10.81
CA ASP A 425 -12.25 -12.88 -11.88
C ASP A 425 -11.93 -11.71 -12.81
N ASN A 426 -10.69 -11.24 -12.73
CA ASN A 426 -10.15 -10.20 -13.58
C ASN A 426 -9.03 -10.73 -14.48
N SER A 427 -8.85 -12.04 -14.59
CA SER A 427 -7.76 -12.67 -15.38
C SER A 427 -7.77 -12.29 -16.86
N LYS A 428 -8.93 -11.88 -17.39
CA LYS A 428 -9.12 -11.45 -18.78
C LYS A 428 -9.19 -9.92 -18.95
N CYS A 429 -8.98 -9.17 -17.88
CA CYS A 429 -9.00 -7.71 -17.92
C CYS A 429 -7.87 -7.18 -18.81
N LYS A 430 -8.27 -6.36 -19.78
CA LYS A 430 -7.39 -5.52 -20.59
C LYS A 430 -7.79 -4.08 -20.34
N SER A 431 -6.84 -3.25 -19.93
CA SER A 431 -7.10 -1.82 -19.68
C SER A 431 -7.83 -1.22 -20.88
N ASP A 432 -9.02 -0.67 -20.63
CA ASP A 432 -9.98 -0.23 -21.63
C ASP A 432 -10.44 1.22 -21.43
N GLY A 433 -9.69 1.99 -20.63
CA GLY A 433 -9.96 3.39 -20.31
C GLY A 433 -10.03 3.71 -18.82
N ALA A 434 -10.21 2.69 -17.96
CA ALA A 434 -10.29 2.85 -16.51
C ALA A 434 -9.05 3.51 -15.90
N ALA A 435 -9.27 4.32 -14.85
CA ALA A 435 -8.21 5.00 -14.12
C ALA A 435 -7.29 3.99 -13.41
N THR A 436 -6.03 3.92 -13.86
CA THR A 436 -5.04 2.99 -13.31
C THR A 436 -4.25 3.63 -12.16
N PRO A 437 -4.24 3.01 -10.97
CA PRO A 437 -3.37 3.47 -9.89
C PRO A 437 -1.91 3.21 -10.26
N THR A 438 -1.06 4.23 -10.19
CA THR A 438 0.39 4.06 -10.36
C THR A 438 0.99 3.59 -9.06
N VAL A 439 1.67 2.44 -9.10
CA VAL A 439 2.24 1.80 -7.91
C VAL A 439 3.73 1.58 -8.10
N GLN A 440 4.49 2.02 -7.11
CA GLN A 440 5.90 1.70 -6.99
C GLN A 440 6.12 0.83 -5.75
N THR A 441 7.10 -0.05 -5.81
CA THR A 441 7.57 -0.83 -4.66
C THR A 441 9.02 -0.54 -4.41
N VAL A 442 9.43 -0.77 -3.17
CA VAL A 442 10.82 -0.66 -2.76
C VAL A 442 11.26 -2.01 -2.26
N ARG A 443 12.44 -2.44 -2.73
CA ARG A 443 13.12 -3.62 -2.20
C ARG A 443 14.57 -3.31 -1.88
N LEU A 444 15.08 -3.92 -0.81
CA LEU A 444 16.51 -3.91 -0.52
C LEU A 444 17.22 -4.86 -1.50
N MET A 445 18.29 -4.37 -2.11
CA MET A 445 19.19 -5.16 -2.95
C MET A 445 20.17 -5.88 -2.04
N GLN A 446 20.42 -7.15 -2.34
CA GLN A 446 21.23 -8.04 -1.51
C GLN A 446 22.63 -7.46 -1.28
N GLN A 447 23.03 -7.36 -0.02
CA GLN A 447 24.36 -6.94 0.40
C GLN A 447 25.32 -8.11 0.15
N TRP A 448 26.41 -7.87 -0.56
CA TRP A 448 27.55 -8.77 -0.53
C TRP A 448 28.15 -8.72 0.88
N GLN A 449 28.16 -9.87 1.56
CA GLN A 449 28.99 -10.09 2.74
C GLN A 449 30.45 -10.17 2.34
#